data_AF-A0AAU5QME9-F1
#
_entry.id   AF-A0AAU5QME9-F1
#
_cell.length_a   1.000
_cell.length_b   1.000
_cell.length_c   1.000
_cell.angle_alpha   90.00
_cell.angle_beta   90.00
_cell.angle_gamma   90.00
#
_symmetry.space_group_name_H-M   'P 1'
#
loop_
_entity.id
_entity.type
_entity.pdbx_description
1 polymer ?
#
loop_
_entity_poly.entity_id
_entity_poly.type
_entity_poly.pdbx_seq_one_letter_code
_entity_poly.pdbx_strand_id
1 'polypeptide(L)'
;MTPRALPSLPQYREDAVTRQLCAHTHLDERFAQEVLDEFTADRLKAIGLPLGINLVALVRHASAAQLRRRRRDAQLLFVLVALIGTSIGALVSLTNGAQQTAAVLAASAGLALLAAAVLVHRALHLAWRAARDAYRGKDRPQDLAPGVEQEVEDRLRALRRANVVPYDAQAEADNPFVGSGVRIKEDVWPSIDVGRPDDAPGGGKLTILPFDTVDLHAYMAREMGGIAGLSGLRARNRLYVRGLHVRALGADLLPDPLGRPLPRIDERLVQSGVLQEGGGMRTYLSLEVVGPGGKFVVSMHLRARRTLDRLSWQVAAYVLPPVQLRFDHVAYIPLGGFEEWWELVKATSKSLRWMLFSSGGRIQRRASAQSQRNKRLRKIRREISKHHVVYDYGATDSLRERAARPVDEMDFDERMDALDVLQRLQQGVLVATEKFLKNHNIDTSDFARAQKVINNQTYNIGSVQGGQNQFGNYGTNSAQQGGGPGQPAGQAPASPAGGATTT
;
A
#
# COMPACT_ATOMS: atom_id res chain seq x y z
N MET A 1 10.38 -32.74 26.42
CA MET A 1 11.13 -31.52 26.79
C MET A 1 10.17 -30.56 27.46
N THR A 2 10.38 -30.23 28.74
CA THR A 2 9.60 -29.17 29.40
C THR A 2 9.95 -27.83 28.74
N PRO A 3 8.95 -27.03 28.30
CA PRO A 3 9.22 -25.75 27.68
C PRO A 3 9.96 -24.84 28.66
N ARG A 4 11.08 -24.27 28.24
CA ARG A 4 11.85 -23.33 29.05
C ARG A 4 11.01 -22.06 29.23
N ALA A 5 10.57 -21.79 30.46
CA ALA A 5 9.82 -20.58 30.79
C ALA A 5 10.77 -19.37 30.71
N LEU A 6 10.79 -18.71 29.55
CA LEU A 6 11.52 -17.47 29.33
C LEU A 6 10.56 -16.27 29.49
N PRO A 7 11.06 -15.11 29.98
CA PRO A 7 10.24 -13.91 30.04
C PRO A 7 9.83 -13.47 28.63
N SER A 8 8.58 -13.00 28.50
CA SER A 8 8.07 -12.48 27.22
C SER A 8 8.62 -11.07 26.96
N LEU A 9 9.18 -10.85 25.78
CA LEU A 9 9.54 -9.50 25.33
C LEU A 9 8.28 -8.70 24.92
N PRO A 10 8.30 -7.37 25.03
CA PRO A 10 7.22 -6.52 24.54
C PRO A 10 6.96 -6.76 23.04
N GLN A 11 5.71 -6.90 22.66
CA GLN A 11 5.31 -7.10 21.27
C GLN A 11 4.74 -5.82 20.67
N TYR A 12 4.93 -5.65 19.35
CA TYR A 12 4.28 -4.59 18.61
C TYR A 12 2.77 -4.78 18.55
N ARG A 13 2.02 -3.67 18.55
CA ARG A 13 0.56 -3.71 18.33
C ARG A 13 0.27 -4.00 16.86
N GLU A 14 -0.61 -4.96 16.58
CA GLU A 14 -1.01 -5.28 15.20
C GLU A 14 -1.59 -4.09 14.42
N ASP A 15 -2.16 -3.10 15.13
CA ASP A 15 -2.78 -1.91 14.56
C ASP A 15 -1.88 -0.66 14.58
N ALA A 16 -0.57 -0.80 14.85
CA ALA A 16 0.33 0.34 15.04
C ALA A 16 0.38 1.28 13.82
N VAL A 17 0.52 0.76 12.60
CA VAL A 17 0.50 1.61 11.39
C VAL A 17 -0.86 2.28 11.19
N THR A 18 -1.96 1.58 11.45
CA THR A 18 -3.30 2.19 11.38
C THR A 18 -3.39 3.38 12.34
N ARG A 19 -2.93 3.22 13.58
CA ARG A 19 -2.92 4.28 14.60
C ARG A 19 -2.05 5.46 14.20
N GLN A 20 -0.89 5.18 13.66
CA GLN A 20 0.04 6.19 13.18
C GLN A 20 -0.59 7.05 12.08
N LEU A 21 -1.18 6.42 11.05
CA LEU A 21 -1.87 7.14 9.98
C LEU A 21 -3.09 7.90 10.52
N CYS A 22 -3.92 7.28 11.38
CA CYS A 22 -5.08 7.91 12.01
C CYS A 22 -4.69 9.15 12.80
N ALA A 23 -3.63 9.08 13.60
CA ALA A 23 -3.13 10.19 14.37
C ALA A 23 -2.61 11.31 13.47
N HIS A 24 -1.89 10.96 12.39
CA HIS A 24 -1.36 11.93 11.45
C HIS A 24 -2.46 12.73 10.72
N THR A 25 -3.66 12.16 10.50
CA THR A 25 -4.79 12.92 9.91
C THR A 25 -5.20 14.14 10.75
N HIS A 26 -5.00 14.10 12.07
CA HIS A 26 -5.30 15.25 12.94
C HIS A 26 -4.26 16.35 12.83
N LEU A 27 -3.03 16.03 12.41
CA LEU A 27 -1.92 16.97 12.29
C LEU A 27 -1.81 17.53 10.87
N ASP A 28 -1.86 16.68 9.84
CA ASP A 28 -1.67 17.07 8.44
C ASP A 28 -3.01 17.25 7.70
N GLU A 29 -3.24 18.45 7.16
CA GLU A 29 -4.48 18.77 6.43
C GLU A 29 -4.58 18.05 5.09
N ARG A 30 -3.46 17.99 4.38
CA ARG A 30 -3.38 17.48 3.02
C ARG A 30 -3.60 15.98 3.06
N PHE A 31 -2.98 15.29 4.00
CA PHE A 31 -3.18 13.86 4.19
C PHE A 31 -4.63 13.53 4.59
N ALA A 32 -5.23 14.26 5.53
CA ALA A 32 -6.63 14.05 5.89
C ALA A 32 -7.59 14.28 4.70
N GLN A 33 -7.31 15.31 3.90
CA GLN A 33 -8.08 15.58 2.69
C GLN A 33 -7.87 14.48 1.64
N GLU A 34 -6.65 14.03 1.43
CA GLU A 34 -6.32 12.94 0.51
C GLU A 34 -7.06 11.64 0.87
N VAL A 35 -7.09 11.26 2.15
CA VAL A 35 -7.85 10.11 2.67
C VAL A 35 -9.34 10.25 2.32
N LEU A 36 -9.94 11.40 2.61
CA LEU A 36 -11.36 11.63 2.32
C LEU A 36 -11.64 11.64 0.82
N ASP A 37 -10.75 12.22 0.02
CA ASP A 37 -10.88 12.28 -1.42
C ASP A 37 -10.79 10.89 -2.06
N GLU A 38 -9.91 10.02 -1.55
CA GLU A 38 -9.75 8.66 -2.04
C GLU A 38 -10.99 7.80 -1.73
N PHE A 39 -11.45 7.85 -0.48
CA PHE A 39 -12.38 6.86 0.06
C PHE A 39 -13.83 7.32 0.19
N THR A 40 -14.09 8.63 0.23
CA THR A 40 -15.45 9.19 0.42
C THR A 40 -15.94 9.93 -0.81
N ALA A 41 -15.05 10.58 -1.57
CA ALA A 41 -15.48 11.35 -2.72
C ALA A 41 -16.00 10.48 -3.86
N ASP A 42 -16.90 11.06 -4.65
CA ASP A 42 -17.39 10.48 -5.88
C ASP A 42 -16.24 10.39 -6.92
N ARG A 43 -15.90 9.16 -7.34
CA ARG A 43 -14.85 8.86 -8.34
C ARG A 43 -15.29 7.64 -9.14
N LEU A 44 -14.64 7.39 -10.27
CA LEU A 44 -14.88 6.22 -11.12
C LEU A 44 -13.84 5.12 -10.91
N LYS A 45 -12.60 5.48 -10.55
CA LYS A 45 -11.52 4.50 -10.38
C LYS A 45 -11.73 3.58 -9.17
N ALA A 46 -11.30 2.34 -9.33
CA ALA A 46 -11.20 1.36 -8.27
C ALA A 46 -10.23 1.82 -7.18
N ILE A 47 -10.36 1.21 -6.00
CA ILE A 47 -9.50 1.46 -4.85
C ILE A 47 -8.49 0.32 -4.75
N GLY A 48 -7.20 0.66 -4.65
CA GLY A 48 -6.13 -0.32 -4.43
C GLY A 48 -6.29 -1.10 -3.11
N LEU A 49 -5.61 -2.24 -2.98
CA LEU A 49 -5.77 -3.11 -1.81
C LEU A 49 -5.33 -2.42 -0.51
N PRO A 50 -6.15 -2.44 0.56
CA PRO A 50 -5.79 -1.85 1.85
C PRO A 50 -4.98 -2.82 2.72
N LEU A 51 -3.77 -3.17 2.27
CA LEU A 51 -2.90 -4.09 3.00
C LEU A 51 -2.40 -3.44 4.30
N GLY A 52 -2.46 -4.19 5.41
CA GLY A 52 -1.92 -3.76 6.70
C GLY A 52 -2.62 -2.57 7.38
N ILE A 53 -3.74 -2.06 6.86
CA ILE A 53 -4.43 -0.87 7.42
C ILE A 53 -5.95 -1.04 7.56
N ASN A 54 -6.54 -0.39 8.57
CA ASN A 54 -7.99 -0.29 8.74
C ASN A 54 -8.51 1.03 8.14
N LEU A 55 -9.11 0.95 6.95
CA LEU A 55 -9.66 2.10 6.25
C LEU A 55 -10.82 2.80 6.98
N VAL A 56 -11.67 2.05 7.69
CA VAL A 56 -12.81 2.62 8.42
C VAL A 56 -12.31 3.55 9.52
N ALA A 57 -11.34 3.09 10.32
CA ALA A 57 -10.71 3.92 11.34
C ALA A 57 -10.09 5.18 10.74
N LEU A 58 -9.35 5.02 9.65
CA LEU A 58 -8.65 6.11 8.99
C LEU A 58 -9.60 7.19 8.46
N VAL A 59 -10.69 6.79 7.81
CA VAL A 59 -11.72 7.71 7.29
C VAL A 59 -12.49 8.41 8.41
N ARG A 60 -12.82 7.70 9.50
CA ARG A 60 -13.45 8.32 10.69
C ARG A 60 -12.58 9.43 11.28
N HIS A 61 -11.29 9.16 11.49
CA HIS A 61 -10.36 10.16 12.01
C HIS A 61 -10.13 11.32 11.03
N ALA A 62 -9.99 11.05 9.74
CA ALA A 62 -9.85 12.09 8.72
C ALA A 62 -11.09 13.00 8.64
N SER A 63 -12.29 12.42 8.70
CA SER A 63 -13.56 13.15 8.72
C SER A 63 -13.66 14.04 9.96
N ALA A 64 -13.37 13.48 11.14
CA ALA A 64 -13.36 14.22 12.39
C ALA A 64 -12.36 15.39 12.36
N ALA A 65 -11.14 15.17 11.83
CA ALA A 65 -10.14 16.22 11.66
C ALA A 65 -10.64 17.33 10.72
N GLN A 66 -11.23 16.96 9.58
CA GLN A 66 -11.69 17.90 8.56
C GLN A 66 -12.88 18.75 9.06
N LEU A 67 -13.83 18.15 9.79
CA LEU A 67 -14.95 18.87 10.39
C LEU A 67 -14.46 19.91 11.41
N ARG A 68 -13.48 19.56 12.26
CA ARG A 68 -12.89 20.52 13.21
C ARG A 68 -12.17 21.67 12.50
N ARG A 69 -11.40 21.39 11.44
CA ARG A 69 -10.72 22.41 10.64
C ARG A 69 -11.71 23.35 9.94
N ARG A 70 -12.80 22.81 9.38
CA ARG A 70 -13.87 23.62 8.75
C ARG A 70 -14.54 24.56 9.77
N ARG A 71 -14.88 24.05 10.95
CA ARG A 71 -15.46 24.86 12.04
C ARG A 71 -14.50 25.97 12.48
N ARG A 72 -13.22 25.63 12.72
CA ARG A 72 -12.17 26.60 13.05
C ARG A 72 -12.05 27.68 11.98
N ASP A 73 -11.95 27.31 10.71
CA ASP A 73 -11.72 28.26 9.63
C ASP A 73 -12.93 29.19 9.42
N ALA A 74 -14.15 28.69 9.61
CA ALA A 74 -15.36 29.52 9.60
C ALA A 74 -15.37 30.54 10.76
N GLN A 75 -15.01 30.10 11.97
CA GLN A 75 -14.89 30.98 13.14
C GLN A 75 -13.78 32.02 12.96
N LEU A 76 -12.62 31.63 12.44
CA LEU A 76 -11.52 32.56 12.15
C LEU A 76 -11.87 33.55 11.04
N LEU A 77 -12.63 33.14 10.02
CA LEU A 77 -13.11 34.06 8.99
C LEU A 77 -14.06 35.10 9.60
N PHE A 78 -14.99 34.68 10.45
CA PHE A 78 -15.87 35.59 11.17
C PHE A 78 -15.08 36.60 12.02
N VAL A 79 -14.09 36.13 12.78
CA VAL A 79 -13.21 36.99 13.58
C VAL A 79 -12.39 37.93 12.70
N LEU A 80 -11.90 37.48 11.55
CA LEU A 80 -11.17 38.31 10.60
C LEU A 80 -12.06 39.43 10.02
N VAL A 81 -13.30 39.12 9.65
CA VAL A 81 -14.25 40.13 9.15
C VAL A 81 -14.59 41.14 10.24
N ALA A 82 -14.83 40.69 11.48
CA ALA A 82 -15.05 41.57 12.62
C ALA A 82 -13.84 42.48 12.87
N LEU A 83 -12.62 41.92 12.87
CA LEU A 83 -11.37 42.66 13.06
C LEU A 83 -11.19 43.74 11.99
N ILE A 84 -11.44 43.42 10.72
CA ILE A 84 -11.37 44.39 9.61
C ILE A 84 -12.42 45.50 9.82
N GLY A 85 -13.66 45.13 10.13
CA GLY A 85 -14.74 46.09 10.36
C GLY A 85 -14.48 47.05 11.52
N THR A 86 -14.03 46.53 12.67
CA THR A 86 -13.69 47.36 13.83
C THR A 86 -12.48 48.25 13.58
N SER A 87 -11.48 47.75 12.82
CA SER A 87 -10.28 48.54 12.50
C SER A 87 -10.60 49.70 11.55
N ILE A 88 -11.42 49.46 10.52
CA ILE A 88 -11.89 50.50 9.59
C ILE A 88 -12.77 51.51 10.35
N GLY A 89 -13.70 51.03 11.17
CA GLY A 89 -14.57 51.90 11.97
C GLY A 89 -13.81 52.78 12.96
N ALA A 90 -12.76 52.23 13.60
CA ALA A 90 -11.88 53.00 14.48
C ALA A 90 -11.15 54.11 13.72
N LEU A 91 -10.62 53.79 12.54
CA LEU A 91 -9.92 54.75 11.68
C LEU A 91 -10.86 55.89 11.23
N VAL A 92 -12.07 55.56 10.77
CA VAL A 92 -13.09 56.55 10.37
C VAL A 92 -13.55 57.39 11.57
N SER A 93 -13.67 56.80 12.75
CA SER A 93 -14.04 57.55 13.97
C SER A 93 -12.95 58.54 14.37
N LEU A 94 -11.67 58.18 14.21
CA LEU A 94 -10.54 59.09 14.45
C LEU A 94 -10.56 60.28 13.49
N THR A 95 -10.83 60.05 12.20
CA THR A 95 -10.89 61.14 11.21
C THR A 95 -12.06 62.09 11.45
N ASN A 96 -13.16 61.59 12.04
CA ASN A 96 -14.35 62.38 12.34
C ASN A 96 -14.30 63.05 13.73
N GLY A 97 -13.18 62.97 14.45
CA GLY A 97 -13.02 63.59 15.78
C GLY A 97 -13.74 62.86 16.93
N ALA A 98 -14.33 61.69 16.68
CA ALA A 98 -15.03 60.89 17.68
C ALA A 98 -14.05 59.98 18.45
N GLN A 99 -13.23 60.57 19.31
CA GLN A 99 -12.14 59.87 20.01
C GLN A 99 -12.63 58.72 20.91
N GLN A 100 -13.79 58.89 21.56
CA GLN A 100 -14.35 57.85 22.44
C GLN A 100 -14.81 56.63 21.65
N THR A 101 -15.46 56.81 20.49
CA THR A 101 -15.90 55.69 19.64
C THR A 101 -14.70 54.98 19.01
N ALA A 102 -13.68 55.73 18.61
CA ALA A 102 -12.42 55.16 18.13
C ALA A 102 -11.75 54.25 19.17
N ALA A 103 -11.70 54.68 20.43
CA ALA A 103 -11.11 53.89 21.52
C ALA A 103 -11.87 52.57 21.75
N VAL A 104 -13.20 52.60 21.74
CA VAL A 104 -14.05 51.40 21.91
C VAL A 104 -13.85 50.41 20.75
N LEU A 105 -13.77 50.92 19.50
CA LEU A 105 -13.55 50.08 18.32
C LEU A 105 -12.13 49.48 18.29
N ALA A 106 -11.12 50.23 18.73
CA ALA A 106 -9.76 49.72 18.90
C ALA A 106 -9.66 48.63 19.98
N ALA A 107 -10.33 48.82 21.12
CA ALA A 107 -10.43 47.80 22.17
C ALA A 107 -11.13 46.52 21.66
N SER A 108 -12.19 46.70 20.87
CA SER A 108 -12.91 45.59 20.22
C SER A 108 -12.04 44.81 19.23
N ALA A 109 -11.18 45.50 18.47
CA ALA A 109 -10.19 44.87 17.60
C ALA A 109 -9.16 44.05 18.40
N GLY A 110 -8.71 44.57 19.56
CA GLY A 110 -7.85 43.84 20.49
C GLY A 110 -8.50 42.55 21.01
N LEU A 111 -9.77 42.62 21.41
CA LEU A 111 -10.55 41.44 21.82
C LEU A 111 -10.72 40.42 20.69
N ALA A 112 -10.93 40.87 19.45
CA ALA A 112 -11.01 39.98 18.29
C ALA A 112 -9.70 39.22 18.05
N LEU A 113 -8.54 39.88 18.21
CA LEU A 113 -7.23 39.22 18.12
C LEU A 113 -7.01 38.19 19.24
N LEU A 114 -7.41 38.51 20.47
CA LEU A 114 -7.37 37.56 21.58
C LEU A 114 -8.29 36.35 21.33
N ALA A 115 -9.50 36.58 20.82
CA ALA A 115 -10.42 35.51 20.43
C ALA A 115 -9.82 34.62 19.33
N ALA A 116 -9.15 35.19 18.32
CA ALA A 116 -8.43 34.43 17.31
C ALA A 116 -7.32 33.56 17.93
N ALA A 117 -6.54 34.11 18.86
CA ALA A 117 -5.49 33.38 19.56
C ALA A 117 -6.05 32.19 20.36
N VAL A 118 -7.15 32.40 21.10
CA VAL A 118 -7.84 31.33 21.85
C VAL A 118 -8.39 30.25 20.92
N LEU A 119 -9.00 30.64 19.79
CA LEU A 119 -9.52 29.68 18.80
C LEU A 119 -8.40 28.83 18.18
N VAL A 120 -7.27 29.44 17.83
CA VAL A 120 -6.10 28.73 17.30
C VAL A 120 -5.52 27.79 18.35
N HIS A 121 -5.33 28.29 19.58
CA HIS A 121 -4.83 27.50 20.71
C HIS A 121 -5.71 26.27 20.96
N ARG A 122 -7.03 26.47 21.09
CA ARG A 122 -8.00 25.40 21.29
C ARG A 122 -7.97 24.40 20.13
N ALA A 123 -7.86 24.86 18.89
CA ALA A 123 -7.81 23.99 17.72
C ALA A 123 -6.55 23.12 17.70
N LEU A 124 -5.39 23.68 18.03
CA LEU A 124 -4.13 22.93 18.14
C LEU A 124 -4.18 21.93 19.30
N HIS A 125 -4.66 22.34 20.47
CA HIS A 125 -4.85 21.47 21.62
C HIS A 125 -5.74 20.25 21.28
N LEU A 126 -6.90 20.48 20.67
CA LEU A 126 -7.80 19.40 20.27
C LEU A 126 -7.20 18.50 19.19
N ALA A 127 -6.41 19.05 18.25
CA ALA A 127 -5.72 18.25 17.25
C ALA A 127 -4.64 17.36 17.85
N TRP A 128 -3.81 17.89 18.75
CA TRP A 128 -2.77 17.14 19.45
C TRP A 128 -3.35 16.07 20.37
N ARG A 129 -4.41 16.40 21.12
CA ARG A 129 -5.13 15.43 21.94
C ARG A 129 -5.70 14.29 21.08
N ALA A 130 -6.42 14.60 20.01
CA ALA A 130 -6.97 13.56 19.12
C ALA A 130 -5.89 12.71 18.44
N ALA A 131 -4.74 13.30 18.07
CA ALA A 131 -3.60 12.56 17.54
C ALA A 131 -3.01 11.61 18.58
N ARG A 132 -2.79 12.08 19.82
CA ARG A 132 -2.29 11.25 20.94
C ARG A 132 -3.25 10.14 21.29
N ASP A 133 -4.55 10.43 21.36
CA ASP A 133 -5.58 9.44 21.66
C ASP A 133 -5.60 8.35 20.59
N ALA A 134 -5.53 8.71 19.29
CA ALA A 134 -5.44 7.74 18.21
C ALA A 134 -4.17 6.87 18.30
N TYR A 135 -3.01 7.49 18.58
CA TYR A 135 -1.71 6.81 18.62
C TYR A 135 -1.51 5.92 19.84
N ARG A 136 -1.80 6.43 21.05
CA ARG A 136 -1.53 5.78 22.34
C ARG A 136 -2.78 5.14 22.97
N GLY A 137 -3.97 5.40 22.44
CA GLY A 137 -5.23 4.90 22.99
C GLY A 137 -5.26 3.38 23.13
N LYS A 138 -5.91 2.90 24.20
CA LYS A 138 -6.06 1.46 24.45
C LYS A 138 -7.11 0.84 23.54
N ASP A 139 -8.24 1.53 23.36
CA ASP A 139 -9.34 1.07 22.52
C ASP A 139 -8.98 1.04 21.05
N ARG A 140 -9.75 0.25 20.26
CA ARG A 140 -9.51 0.09 18.82
C ARG A 140 -9.57 1.44 18.11
N PRO A 141 -8.74 1.69 17.08
CA PRO A 141 -8.65 3.01 16.45
C PRO A 141 -10.01 3.48 15.88
N GLN A 142 -10.79 2.56 15.32
CA GLN A 142 -12.12 2.84 14.79
C GLN A 142 -13.12 3.35 15.85
N ASP A 143 -12.94 3.00 17.12
CA ASP A 143 -13.85 3.35 18.21
C ASP A 143 -13.48 4.72 18.83
N LEU A 144 -12.31 5.28 18.48
CA LEU A 144 -11.79 6.55 18.98
C LEU A 144 -12.22 7.78 18.14
N ALA A 145 -13.01 7.57 17.09
CA ALA A 145 -13.54 8.64 16.26
C ALA A 145 -15.02 8.39 15.91
N PRO A 146 -15.81 9.47 15.73
CA PRO A 146 -17.19 9.36 15.28
C PRO A 146 -17.30 8.61 13.95
N GLY A 147 -18.38 7.84 13.81
CA GLY A 147 -18.73 7.18 12.55
C GLY A 147 -18.94 8.16 11.39
N VAL A 148 -18.76 7.66 10.18
CA VAL A 148 -19.15 8.35 8.95
C VAL A 148 -20.43 7.72 8.39
N GLU A 149 -20.88 8.18 7.23
CA GLU A 149 -22.03 7.60 6.54
C GLU A 149 -21.90 6.08 6.39
N GLN A 150 -22.97 5.35 6.73
CA GLN A 150 -22.95 3.89 6.82
C GLN A 150 -22.60 3.23 5.48
N GLU A 151 -23.10 3.76 4.37
CA GLU A 151 -22.78 3.26 3.02
C GLU A 151 -21.27 3.31 2.72
N VAL A 152 -20.61 4.41 3.14
CA VAL A 152 -19.16 4.55 3.00
C VAL A 152 -18.46 3.49 3.84
N GLU A 153 -18.86 3.30 5.11
CA GLU A 153 -18.24 2.30 5.96
C GLU A 153 -18.43 0.87 5.44
N ASP A 154 -19.61 0.53 4.92
CA ASP A 154 -19.90 -0.78 4.35
C ASP A 154 -19.06 -1.06 3.11
N ARG A 155 -18.89 -0.05 2.24
CA ARG A 155 -17.97 -0.14 1.10
C ARG A 155 -16.52 -0.37 1.54
N LEU A 156 -16.06 0.32 2.58
CA LEU A 156 -14.70 0.15 3.10
C LEU A 156 -14.49 -1.20 3.79
N ARG A 157 -15.52 -1.74 4.46
CA ARG A 157 -15.49 -3.10 5.02
C ARG A 157 -15.44 -4.15 3.93
N ALA A 158 -16.18 -3.95 2.82
CA ALA A 158 -16.16 -4.85 1.68
C ALA A 158 -14.77 -4.98 1.03
N LEU A 159 -13.98 -3.90 0.99
CA LEU A 159 -12.60 -3.92 0.48
C LEU A 159 -11.66 -4.85 1.27
N ARG A 160 -11.91 -5.11 2.57
CA ARG A 160 -11.11 -6.08 3.35
C ARG A 160 -11.24 -7.52 2.84
N ARG A 161 -12.30 -7.79 2.10
CA ARG A 161 -12.62 -9.09 1.48
C ARG A 161 -12.66 -8.97 -0.04
N ALA A 162 -11.94 -8.00 -0.61
CA ALA A 162 -11.89 -7.83 -2.05
C ALA A 162 -11.35 -9.09 -2.73
N ASN A 163 -12.09 -9.60 -3.71
CA ASN A 163 -11.72 -10.74 -4.55
C ASN A 163 -11.52 -10.34 -6.03
N VAL A 164 -11.62 -9.04 -6.32
CA VAL A 164 -11.32 -8.46 -7.63
C VAL A 164 -10.54 -7.16 -7.45
N VAL A 165 -9.55 -6.92 -8.31
CA VAL A 165 -8.72 -5.70 -8.30
C VAL A 165 -8.58 -5.19 -9.72
N PRO A 166 -9.35 -4.16 -10.11
CA PRO A 166 -9.09 -3.43 -11.33
C PRO A 166 -7.79 -2.61 -11.19
N TYR A 167 -6.86 -2.75 -12.12
CA TYR A 167 -5.61 -2.00 -12.15
C TYR A 167 -5.50 -1.15 -13.42
N ASP A 168 -4.90 0.03 -13.31
CA ASP A 168 -4.76 0.96 -14.44
C ASP A 168 -3.90 0.35 -15.54
N ALA A 169 -4.20 0.63 -16.81
CA ALA A 169 -3.45 0.07 -17.93
C ALA A 169 -1.95 0.46 -17.89
N GLN A 170 -1.61 1.63 -17.34
CA GLN A 170 -0.21 2.02 -17.12
C GLN A 170 0.46 1.16 -16.05
N ALA A 171 -0.29 0.75 -15.01
CA ALA A 171 0.21 -0.11 -13.97
C ALA A 171 0.54 -1.53 -14.48
N GLU A 172 0.03 -1.95 -15.63
CA GLU A 172 0.37 -3.28 -16.16
C GLU A 172 1.85 -3.45 -16.47
N ALA A 173 2.51 -2.42 -16.99
CA ALA A 173 3.92 -2.48 -17.37
C ALA A 173 4.83 -2.61 -16.14
N ASP A 174 4.44 -1.99 -15.03
CA ASP A 174 5.31 -1.83 -13.85
C ASP A 174 4.87 -2.72 -12.67
N ASN A 175 3.57 -2.77 -12.37
CA ASN A 175 2.99 -3.48 -11.23
C ASN A 175 1.45 -3.73 -11.36
N PRO A 176 0.99 -4.88 -11.90
CA PRO A 176 -0.44 -5.19 -11.95
C PRO A 176 -1.05 -5.49 -10.57
N PHE A 177 -0.23 -5.66 -9.52
CA PHE A 177 -0.66 -6.00 -8.17
C PHE A 177 -0.76 -4.76 -7.26
N VAL A 178 -1.57 -3.79 -7.72
CA VAL A 178 -1.77 -2.48 -7.08
C VAL A 178 -2.06 -2.60 -5.58
N GLY A 179 -1.24 -1.92 -4.77
CA GLY A 179 -1.30 -1.96 -3.31
C GLY A 179 -0.36 -2.97 -2.64
N SER A 180 0.36 -3.79 -3.41
CA SER A 180 1.32 -4.77 -2.87
C SER A 180 2.71 -4.16 -2.61
N GLY A 181 2.95 -2.93 -3.06
CA GLY A 181 4.21 -2.22 -2.88
C GLY A 181 5.20 -2.50 -4.01
N VAL A 182 6.49 -2.63 -3.66
CA VAL A 182 7.57 -2.76 -4.63
C VAL A 182 7.83 -4.22 -4.96
N ARG A 183 8.01 -4.49 -6.26
CA ARG A 183 8.32 -5.83 -6.77
C ARG A 183 9.71 -6.26 -6.30
N ILE A 184 9.78 -7.41 -5.63
CA ILE A 184 11.05 -8.05 -5.24
C ILE A 184 11.47 -9.09 -6.27
N LYS A 185 10.50 -9.90 -6.74
CA LYS A 185 10.77 -11.01 -7.66
C LYS A 185 9.60 -11.23 -8.60
N GLU A 186 9.89 -11.51 -9.85
CA GLU A 186 8.92 -11.97 -10.83
C GLU A 186 9.59 -13.05 -11.67
N ASP A 187 8.98 -14.23 -11.71
CA ASP A 187 9.57 -15.40 -12.37
C ASP A 187 8.50 -16.42 -12.75
N VAL A 188 8.83 -17.28 -13.72
CA VAL A 188 8.06 -18.47 -14.04
C VAL A 188 8.90 -19.67 -13.64
N TRP A 189 8.44 -20.39 -12.62
CA TRP A 189 9.17 -21.54 -12.13
C TRP A 189 9.19 -22.67 -13.18
N PRO A 190 10.27 -23.47 -13.20
CA PRO A 190 10.40 -24.62 -14.09
C PRO A 190 9.16 -25.50 -14.06
N SER A 191 8.75 -26.00 -15.24
CA SER A 191 7.59 -26.87 -15.33
C SER A 191 7.85 -28.24 -14.71
N ILE A 192 6.83 -28.76 -14.03
CA ILE A 192 6.81 -30.05 -13.37
C ILE A 192 5.98 -31.00 -14.25
N ASP A 193 6.48 -32.23 -14.43
CA ASP A 193 5.72 -33.29 -15.09
C ASP A 193 4.60 -33.78 -14.16
N VAL A 194 3.36 -33.73 -14.62
CA VAL A 194 2.18 -34.20 -13.87
C VAL A 194 1.49 -35.37 -14.53
N GLY A 195 2.05 -35.92 -15.62
CA GLY A 195 1.50 -37.08 -16.33
C GLY A 195 2.09 -38.42 -15.88
N ARG A 196 3.13 -38.39 -15.04
CA ARG A 196 3.83 -39.59 -14.58
C ARG A 196 3.18 -40.15 -13.30
N PRO A 197 2.64 -41.39 -13.34
CA PRO A 197 2.04 -42.01 -12.15
C PRO A 197 3.10 -42.46 -11.15
N ASP A 198 2.77 -42.33 -9.87
CA ASP A 198 3.59 -42.80 -8.75
C ASP A 198 3.58 -44.33 -8.63
N ASP A 199 4.58 -44.89 -7.95
CA ASP A 199 4.74 -46.34 -7.78
C ASP A 199 3.83 -46.88 -6.66
N ALA A 200 3.18 -48.02 -6.92
CA ALA A 200 2.34 -48.69 -5.93
C ALA A 200 3.19 -49.49 -4.92
N PRO A 201 2.81 -49.55 -3.63
CA PRO A 201 3.56 -50.29 -2.59
C PRO A 201 3.76 -51.80 -2.87
N GLY A 202 2.93 -52.40 -3.74
CA GLY A 202 2.99 -53.81 -4.14
C GLY A 202 3.59 -54.06 -5.53
N GLY A 203 4.21 -53.04 -6.14
CA GLY A 203 4.66 -53.08 -7.53
C GLY A 203 3.56 -52.66 -8.52
N GLY A 204 3.95 -51.95 -9.59
CA GLY A 204 3.04 -51.36 -10.56
C GLY A 204 2.85 -49.84 -10.37
N LYS A 205 1.98 -49.24 -11.20
CA LYS A 205 1.72 -47.79 -11.19
C LYS A 205 0.36 -47.47 -10.59
N LEU A 206 0.30 -46.45 -9.74
CA LEU A 206 -0.96 -45.93 -9.21
C LEU A 206 -1.75 -45.22 -10.31
N THR A 207 -3.08 -45.25 -10.21
CA THR A 207 -3.95 -44.47 -11.11
C THR A 207 -3.94 -43.01 -10.68
N ILE A 208 -3.58 -42.12 -11.60
CA ILE A 208 -3.59 -40.67 -11.36
C ILE A 208 -5.02 -40.22 -11.06
N LEU A 209 -5.19 -39.47 -9.97
CA LEU A 209 -6.45 -38.81 -9.67
C LEU A 209 -6.48 -37.46 -10.42
N PRO A 210 -7.44 -37.25 -11.35
CA PRO A 210 -7.49 -36.02 -12.11
C PRO A 210 -7.74 -34.82 -11.18
N PHE A 211 -7.15 -33.68 -11.54
CA PHE A 211 -7.32 -32.41 -10.83
C PHE A 211 -7.26 -31.25 -11.83
N ASP A 212 -7.82 -30.11 -11.47
CA ASP A 212 -7.64 -28.87 -12.21
C ASP A 212 -6.81 -27.82 -11.44
N THR A 213 -6.52 -26.69 -12.09
CA THR A 213 -5.75 -25.61 -11.44
C THR A 213 -6.54 -24.90 -10.32
N VAL A 214 -7.87 -25.01 -10.31
CA VAL A 214 -8.73 -24.47 -9.24
C VAL A 214 -8.58 -25.32 -7.97
N ASP A 215 -8.56 -26.65 -8.10
CA ASP A 215 -8.31 -27.60 -7.01
C ASP A 215 -6.95 -27.32 -6.34
N LEU A 216 -5.92 -27.12 -7.16
CA LEU A 216 -4.58 -26.78 -6.68
C LEU A 216 -4.55 -25.44 -5.94
N HIS A 217 -5.17 -24.39 -6.50
CA HIS A 217 -5.29 -23.10 -5.82
C HIS A 217 -6.08 -23.20 -4.51
N ALA A 218 -7.17 -23.98 -4.49
CA ALA A 218 -8.00 -24.17 -3.30
C ALA A 218 -7.25 -24.94 -2.20
N TYR A 219 -6.49 -25.98 -2.57
CA TYR A 219 -5.60 -26.70 -1.67
C TYR A 219 -4.55 -25.76 -1.07
N MET A 220 -3.86 -24.99 -1.91
CA MET A 220 -2.88 -24.00 -1.47
C MET A 220 -3.49 -22.98 -0.51
N ALA A 221 -4.66 -22.42 -0.83
CA ALA A 221 -5.34 -21.45 0.02
C ALA A 221 -5.66 -21.98 1.42
N ARG A 222 -5.91 -23.29 1.55
CA ARG A 222 -6.24 -23.95 2.82
C ARG A 222 -5.00 -24.37 3.61
N GLU A 223 -4.01 -24.97 2.95
CA GLU A 223 -2.90 -25.65 3.65
C GLU A 223 -1.66 -24.76 3.85
N MET A 224 -1.50 -23.69 3.06
CA MET A 224 -0.26 -22.89 3.06
C MET A 224 0.07 -22.27 4.43
N GLY A 225 -0.93 -21.90 5.23
CA GLY A 225 -0.69 -21.32 6.56
C GLY A 225 0.03 -22.29 7.49
N GLY A 226 -0.39 -23.57 7.48
CA GLY A 226 0.25 -24.62 8.27
C GLY A 226 1.59 -25.05 7.70
N ILE A 227 1.69 -25.20 6.38
CA ILE A 227 2.91 -25.67 5.70
C ILE A 227 4.05 -24.66 5.80
N ALA A 228 3.77 -23.36 5.60
CA ALA A 228 4.80 -22.32 5.66
C ALA A 228 5.18 -21.94 7.11
N GLY A 229 4.41 -22.39 8.12
CA GLY A 229 4.63 -22.01 9.51
C GLY A 229 4.46 -20.51 9.76
N LEU A 230 3.63 -19.84 8.96
CA LEU A 230 3.42 -18.39 9.00
C LEU A 230 2.08 -18.08 9.66
N SER A 231 2.14 -17.66 10.92
CA SER A 231 0.94 -17.17 11.62
C SER A 231 0.38 -15.92 10.92
N GLY A 232 -0.93 -15.87 10.72
CA GLY A 232 -1.59 -14.74 10.08
C GLY A 232 -1.49 -14.68 8.55
N LEU A 233 -0.95 -15.71 7.88
CA LEU A 233 -0.95 -15.82 6.42
C LEU A 233 -2.39 -15.76 5.88
N ARG A 234 -2.66 -14.82 4.98
CA ARG A 234 -3.91 -14.74 4.24
C ARG A 234 -3.68 -15.26 2.84
N ALA A 235 -4.37 -16.34 2.49
CA ALA A 235 -4.32 -16.91 1.15
C ALA A 235 -5.70 -16.80 0.50
N ARG A 236 -5.80 -16.09 -0.62
CA ARG A 236 -7.07 -15.86 -1.33
C ARG A 236 -6.87 -15.75 -2.83
N ASN A 237 -7.78 -16.36 -3.60
CA ASN A 237 -7.87 -16.10 -5.03
C ASN A 237 -8.43 -14.70 -5.26
N ARG A 238 -7.77 -13.93 -6.13
CA ARG A 238 -8.24 -12.62 -6.57
C ARG A 238 -8.11 -12.47 -8.08
N LEU A 239 -9.16 -11.97 -8.70
CA LEU A 239 -9.19 -11.64 -10.12
C LEU A 239 -8.59 -10.25 -10.34
N TYR A 240 -7.48 -10.17 -11.07
CA TYR A 240 -6.89 -8.91 -11.50
C TYR A 240 -7.39 -8.58 -12.90
N VAL A 241 -7.94 -7.39 -13.07
CA VAL A 241 -8.59 -6.95 -14.32
C VAL A 241 -7.95 -5.66 -14.80
N ARG A 242 -7.47 -5.62 -16.04
CA ARG A 242 -7.04 -4.36 -16.66
C ARG A 242 -8.23 -3.39 -16.68
N GLY A 243 -8.04 -2.17 -16.22
CA GLY A 243 -9.12 -1.22 -15.97
C GLY A 243 -9.93 -0.83 -17.22
N LEU A 244 -9.32 -0.91 -18.41
CA LEU A 244 -10.00 -0.76 -19.71
C LEU A 244 -10.98 -1.90 -20.03
N HIS A 245 -10.81 -3.08 -19.43
CA HIS A 245 -11.65 -4.26 -19.65
C HIS A 245 -12.71 -4.48 -18.56
N VAL A 246 -12.80 -3.59 -17.56
CA VAL A 246 -13.81 -3.68 -16.49
C VAL A 246 -15.23 -3.74 -17.04
N ARG A 247 -15.52 -3.00 -18.11
CA ARG A 247 -16.84 -3.01 -18.76
C ARG A 247 -17.20 -4.35 -19.41
N ALA A 248 -16.23 -5.20 -19.74
CA ALA A 248 -16.47 -6.50 -20.35
C ALA A 248 -17.13 -7.49 -19.37
N LEU A 249 -16.97 -7.28 -18.06
CA LEU A 249 -17.64 -8.06 -17.01
C LEU A 249 -19.04 -7.53 -16.68
N GLY A 250 -19.52 -6.48 -17.37
CA GLY A 250 -20.88 -5.98 -17.24
C GLY A 250 -21.27 -5.62 -15.80
N ALA A 251 -22.52 -5.93 -15.46
CA ALA A 251 -23.09 -5.59 -14.15
C ALA A 251 -22.48 -6.37 -12.98
N ASP A 252 -21.79 -7.50 -13.24
CA ASP A 252 -21.17 -8.31 -12.19
C ASP A 252 -20.03 -7.55 -11.49
N LEU A 253 -19.29 -6.73 -12.23
CA LEU A 253 -18.21 -5.89 -11.70
C LEU A 253 -18.56 -4.40 -11.68
N LEU A 254 -19.34 -3.91 -12.65
CA LEU A 254 -19.67 -2.49 -12.80
C LEU A 254 -21.19 -2.29 -13.02
N PRO A 255 -21.99 -2.35 -11.94
CA PRO A 255 -23.45 -2.14 -12.01
C PRO A 255 -23.85 -0.78 -12.59
N ASP A 256 -23.11 0.26 -12.21
CA ASP A 256 -23.27 1.62 -12.75
C ASP A 256 -22.01 2.01 -13.56
N PRO A 257 -22.12 2.18 -14.89
CA PRO A 257 -21.02 2.68 -15.72
C PRO A 257 -20.49 4.06 -15.32
N LEU A 258 -21.24 4.84 -14.53
CA LEU A 258 -20.84 6.15 -14.04
C LEU A 258 -20.40 6.13 -12.57
N GLY A 259 -20.21 4.93 -12.01
CA GLY A 259 -19.78 4.67 -10.65
C GLY A 259 -18.42 3.97 -10.57
N ARG A 260 -18.08 3.49 -9.37
CA ARG A 260 -16.87 2.68 -9.13
C ARG A 260 -17.16 1.20 -9.34
N PRO A 261 -16.16 0.40 -9.76
CA PRO A 261 -16.27 -1.05 -9.75
C PRO A 261 -16.51 -1.60 -8.35
N LEU A 262 -17.22 -2.71 -8.27
CA LEU A 262 -17.44 -3.43 -7.02
C LEU A 262 -16.11 -4.02 -6.52
N PRO A 263 -15.88 -4.02 -5.20
CA PRO A 263 -14.71 -4.69 -4.62
C PRO A 263 -14.86 -6.22 -4.58
N ARG A 264 -16.08 -6.72 -4.82
CA ARG A 264 -16.40 -8.15 -4.79
C ARG A 264 -17.30 -8.56 -5.94
N ILE A 265 -17.01 -9.73 -6.50
CA ILE A 265 -17.82 -10.42 -7.52
C ILE A 265 -18.10 -11.86 -7.09
N ASP A 266 -18.93 -12.58 -7.84
CA ASP A 266 -19.18 -14.00 -7.64
C ASP A 266 -17.87 -14.81 -7.65
N GLU A 267 -17.71 -15.72 -6.69
CA GLU A 267 -16.52 -16.56 -6.58
C GLU A 267 -16.33 -17.47 -7.80
N ARG A 268 -17.41 -17.87 -8.48
CA ARG A 268 -17.35 -18.64 -9.74
C ARG A 268 -16.67 -17.86 -10.86
N LEU A 269 -16.86 -16.54 -10.92
CA LEU A 269 -16.14 -15.68 -11.88
C LEU A 269 -14.66 -15.54 -11.52
N VAL A 270 -14.33 -15.56 -10.23
CA VAL A 270 -12.92 -15.58 -9.80
C VAL A 270 -12.27 -16.92 -10.18
N GLN A 271 -12.98 -18.04 -10.00
CA GLN A 271 -12.51 -19.37 -10.38
C GLN A 271 -12.38 -19.55 -11.90
N SER A 272 -13.30 -19.00 -12.69
CA SER A 272 -13.20 -19.06 -14.15
C SER A 272 -11.93 -18.37 -14.66
N GLY A 273 -11.49 -17.28 -14.03
CA GLY A 273 -10.21 -16.62 -14.32
C GLY A 273 -8.95 -17.41 -13.96
N VAL A 274 -9.08 -18.54 -13.25
CA VAL A 274 -7.99 -19.51 -13.03
C VAL A 274 -7.88 -20.45 -14.24
N LEU A 275 -9.03 -20.90 -14.76
CA LEU A 275 -9.11 -21.87 -15.85
C LEU A 275 -8.93 -21.23 -17.24
N GLN A 276 -9.50 -20.05 -17.44
CA GLN A 276 -9.57 -19.38 -18.74
C GLN A 276 -8.72 -18.12 -18.75
N GLU A 277 -7.97 -17.91 -19.83
CA GLU A 277 -7.27 -16.64 -20.06
C GLU A 277 -8.25 -15.63 -20.67
N GLY A 278 -8.76 -14.70 -19.87
CA GLY A 278 -9.55 -13.58 -20.36
C GLY A 278 -8.65 -12.47 -20.93
N GLY A 279 -9.17 -11.67 -21.88
CA GLY A 279 -8.46 -10.49 -22.40
C GLY A 279 -8.11 -9.50 -21.28
N GLY A 280 -6.88 -9.55 -20.78
CA GLY A 280 -6.39 -8.72 -19.66
C GLY A 280 -7.04 -9.02 -18.30
N MET A 281 -7.52 -10.25 -18.09
CA MET A 281 -8.13 -10.71 -16.83
C MET A 281 -7.45 -11.99 -16.36
N ARG A 282 -6.90 -11.99 -15.14
CA ARG A 282 -6.14 -13.13 -14.60
C ARG A 282 -6.38 -13.30 -13.11
N THR A 283 -6.70 -14.53 -12.69
CA THR A 283 -6.79 -14.85 -11.27
C THR A 283 -5.45 -15.32 -10.74
N TYR A 284 -5.03 -14.73 -9.62
CA TYR A 284 -3.88 -15.15 -8.85
C TYR A 284 -4.32 -15.58 -7.46
N LEU A 285 -3.68 -16.62 -6.93
CA LEU A 285 -3.67 -16.89 -5.51
C LEU A 285 -2.70 -15.92 -4.84
N SER A 286 -3.25 -14.96 -4.11
CA SER A 286 -2.48 -13.97 -3.35
C SER A 286 -2.24 -14.49 -1.94
N LEU A 287 -0.97 -14.62 -1.57
CA LEU A 287 -0.47 -14.95 -0.25
C LEU A 287 0.04 -13.67 0.41
N GLU A 288 -0.54 -13.25 1.52
CA GLU A 288 -0.24 -11.98 2.18
C GLU A 288 0.09 -12.20 3.65
N VAL A 289 1.24 -11.67 4.08
CA VAL A 289 1.68 -11.68 5.48
C VAL A 289 1.96 -10.27 5.90
N VAL A 290 1.30 -9.85 6.98
CA VAL A 290 1.56 -8.56 7.62
C VAL A 290 2.61 -8.79 8.69
N GLY A 291 3.76 -8.13 8.55
CA GLY A 291 4.84 -8.20 9.53
C GLY A 291 4.45 -7.59 10.89
N PRO A 292 5.24 -7.83 11.94
CA PRO A 292 4.98 -7.29 13.28
C PRO A 292 4.73 -5.77 13.25
N GLY A 293 3.68 -5.32 13.94
CA GLY A 293 3.32 -3.90 13.97
C GLY A 293 2.71 -3.35 12.68
N GLY A 294 2.59 -4.15 11.62
CA GLY A 294 2.26 -3.68 10.27
C GLY A 294 3.40 -2.94 9.57
N LYS A 295 4.63 -3.06 10.10
CA LYS A 295 5.84 -2.39 9.57
C LYS A 295 6.07 -2.73 8.11
N PHE A 296 5.92 -3.99 7.71
CA PHE A 296 5.96 -4.37 6.31
C PHE A 296 4.81 -5.32 5.96
N VAL A 297 4.50 -5.46 4.67
CA VAL A 297 3.64 -6.53 4.16
C VAL A 297 4.36 -7.25 3.06
N VAL A 298 4.52 -8.57 3.17
CA VAL A 298 5.01 -9.40 2.06
C VAL A 298 3.82 -10.00 1.36
N SER A 299 3.78 -9.85 0.04
CA SER A 299 2.74 -10.42 -0.81
C SER A 299 3.36 -11.28 -1.89
N MET A 300 2.85 -12.49 -2.11
CA MET A 300 3.26 -13.39 -3.18
C MET A 300 2.04 -13.82 -3.97
N HIS A 301 2.01 -13.49 -5.26
CA HIS A 301 0.94 -13.80 -6.19
C HIS A 301 1.35 -14.98 -7.06
N LEU A 302 0.54 -16.03 -7.00
CA LEU A 302 0.80 -17.30 -7.64
C LEU A 302 -0.30 -17.59 -8.66
N ARG A 303 0.10 -18.08 -9.83
CA ARG A 303 -0.84 -18.61 -10.81
C ARG A 303 -0.32 -19.93 -11.36
N ALA A 304 -1.08 -21.00 -11.12
CA ALA A 304 -0.83 -22.28 -11.73
C ALA A 304 -1.24 -22.23 -13.21
N ARG A 305 -0.34 -22.69 -14.09
CA ARG A 305 -0.67 -22.96 -15.49
C ARG A 305 -0.45 -24.44 -15.75
N ARG A 306 -1.49 -25.11 -16.21
CA ARG A 306 -1.41 -26.49 -16.68
C ARG A 306 -1.63 -26.52 -18.18
N THR A 307 -0.64 -26.99 -18.91
CA THR A 307 -0.73 -27.23 -20.35
C THR A 307 -0.33 -28.67 -20.61
N LEU A 308 -1.28 -29.50 -21.05
CA LEU A 308 -1.10 -30.95 -21.16
C LEU A 308 -0.67 -31.53 -19.78
N ASP A 309 0.45 -32.26 -19.76
CA ASP A 309 1.01 -32.90 -18.57
C ASP A 309 2.12 -32.06 -17.91
N ARG A 310 2.14 -30.75 -18.16
CA ARG A 310 3.10 -29.82 -17.55
C ARG A 310 2.40 -28.80 -16.68
N LEU A 311 2.83 -28.71 -15.43
CA LEU A 311 2.40 -27.70 -14.47
C LEU A 311 3.52 -26.68 -14.25
N SER A 312 3.24 -25.40 -14.42
CA SER A 312 4.18 -24.32 -14.07
C SER A 312 3.52 -23.29 -13.15
N TRP A 313 4.35 -22.58 -12.38
CA TRP A 313 3.92 -21.50 -11.51
C TRP A 313 4.44 -20.18 -12.05
N GLN A 314 3.53 -19.26 -12.36
CA GLN A 314 3.87 -17.85 -12.49
C GLN A 314 3.87 -17.23 -11.09
N VAL A 315 4.98 -16.60 -10.72
CA VAL A 315 5.22 -16.09 -9.37
C VAL A 315 5.61 -14.63 -9.45
N ALA A 316 4.91 -13.78 -8.69
CA ALA A 316 5.30 -12.40 -8.48
C ALA A 316 5.24 -12.05 -7.00
N ALA A 317 6.35 -11.62 -6.42
CA ALA A 317 6.50 -11.30 -5.01
C ALA A 317 6.82 -9.82 -4.81
N TYR A 318 6.19 -9.24 -3.80
CA TYR A 318 6.21 -7.82 -3.48
C TYR A 318 6.42 -7.60 -1.99
N VAL A 319 7.02 -6.47 -1.65
CA VAL A 319 7.05 -5.94 -0.29
C VAL A 319 6.47 -4.54 -0.27
N LEU A 320 5.62 -4.31 0.72
CA LEU A 320 5.13 -3.00 1.08
C LEU A 320 5.92 -2.52 2.29
N PRO A 321 6.87 -1.57 2.13
CA PRO A 321 7.72 -1.08 3.22
C PRO A 321 6.92 -0.34 4.30
N PRO A 322 7.53 0.02 5.43
CA PRO A 322 6.91 0.87 6.45
C PRO A 322 6.46 2.21 5.91
N VAL A 323 5.67 2.91 6.71
CA VAL A 323 5.26 4.27 6.35
C VAL A 323 6.44 5.23 6.47
N GLN A 324 6.37 6.34 5.71
CA GLN A 324 7.40 7.38 5.71
C GLN A 324 7.62 7.98 7.11
N LEU A 325 8.85 8.42 7.38
CA LEU A 325 9.25 9.03 8.64
C LEU A 325 8.40 10.25 9.04
N ARG A 326 7.78 10.97 8.08
CA ARG A 326 6.85 12.07 8.37
C ARG A 326 5.66 11.65 9.24
N PHE A 327 5.29 10.37 9.20
CA PHE A 327 4.21 9.82 10.01
C PHE A 327 4.67 9.51 11.45
N ASP A 328 5.98 9.41 11.72
CA ASP A 328 6.53 9.15 13.07
C ASP A 328 6.47 10.37 13.99
N HIS A 329 6.29 11.57 13.44
CA HIS A 329 6.22 12.81 14.22
C HIS A 329 5.15 12.77 15.34
N VAL A 330 4.14 11.92 15.19
CA VAL A 330 3.09 11.70 16.19
C VAL A 330 3.66 11.15 17.51
N ALA A 331 4.72 10.33 17.46
CA ALA A 331 5.34 9.75 18.65
C ALA A 331 5.96 10.84 19.56
N TYR A 332 6.40 11.94 18.96
CA TYR A 332 7.11 13.03 19.63
C TYR A 332 6.18 14.16 20.14
N ILE A 333 4.86 13.98 20.07
CA ILE A 333 3.93 14.97 20.66
C ILE A 333 4.10 14.96 22.19
N PRO A 334 4.33 16.13 22.83
CA PRO A 334 4.45 16.25 24.28
C PRO A 334 3.30 15.59 25.05
N LEU A 335 3.64 14.95 26.17
CA LEU A 335 2.73 14.09 26.94
C LEU A 335 1.98 14.81 28.08
N GLY A 336 2.23 16.09 28.31
CA GLY A 336 1.62 16.85 29.40
C GLY A 336 2.53 17.95 29.94
N GLY A 337 2.04 18.64 30.95
CA GLY A 337 2.83 19.55 31.78
C GLY A 337 3.23 20.86 31.11
N PHE A 338 4.28 21.48 31.66
CA PHE A 338 4.76 22.78 31.22
C PHE A 338 5.32 22.77 29.79
N GLU A 339 5.96 21.66 29.37
CA GLU A 339 6.49 21.51 28.02
C GLU A 339 5.37 21.52 26.97
N GLU A 340 4.29 20.74 27.17
CA GLU A 340 3.12 20.78 26.28
C GLU A 340 2.53 22.19 26.22
N TRP A 341 2.34 22.83 27.38
CA TRP A 341 1.78 24.18 27.45
C TRP A 341 2.66 25.18 26.66
N TRP A 342 3.97 25.16 26.86
CA TRP A 342 4.91 26.08 26.22
C TRP A 342 5.03 25.84 24.72
N GLU A 343 5.12 24.59 24.29
CA GLU A 343 5.15 24.24 22.86
C GLU A 343 3.84 24.61 22.16
N LEU A 344 2.71 24.46 22.83
CA LEU A 344 1.42 24.87 22.29
C LEU A 344 1.28 26.40 22.20
N VAL A 345 1.79 27.15 23.18
CA VAL A 345 1.87 28.62 23.11
C VAL A 345 2.75 29.07 21.94
N LYS A 346 3.95 28.48 21.78
CA LYS A 346 4.83 28.74 20.63
C LYS A 346 4.17 28.40 19.30
N ALA A 347 3.51 27.24 19.21
CA ALA A 347 2.81 26.82 18.00
C ALA A 347 1.64 27.76 17.66
N THR A 348 0.92 28.23 18.68
CA THR A 348 -0.16 29.22 18.55
C THR A 348 0.39 30.54 18.03
N SER A 349 1.43 31.09 18.64
CA SER A 349 1.99 32.39 18.24
C SER A 349 2.55 32.35 16.81
N LYS A 350 3.29 31.29 16.44
CA LYS A 350 3.80 31.07 15.08
C LYS A 350 2.69 30.95 14.05
N SER A 351 1.59 30.27 14.41
CA SER A 351 0.54 29.93 13.46
C SER A 351 -0.61 30.94 13.39
N LEU A 352 -0.79 31.80 14.40
CA LEU A 352 -1.93 32.71 14.51
C LEU A 352 -2.11 33.59 13.27
N ARG A 353 -1.05 34.31 12.88
CA ARG A 353 -1.08 35.22 11.73
C ARG A 353 -1.46 34.46 10.46
N TRP A 354 -0.75 33.37 10.18
CA TRP A 354 -1.01 32.60 8.97
C TRP A 354 -2.40 31.97 8.98
N MET A 355 -2.86 31.44 10.11
CA MET A 355 -4.17 30.80 10.19
C MET A 355 -5.34 31.79 10.06
N LEU A 356 -5.24 32.95 10.70
CA LEU A 356 -6.26 33.98 10.66
C LEU A 356 -6.45 34.52 9.23
N PHE A 357 -5.37 35.01 8.61
CA PHE A 357 -5.45 35.64 7.28
C PHE A 357 -5.65 34.63 6.14
N SER A 358 -5.33 33.35 6.33
CA SER A 358 -5.60 32.30 5.31
C SER A 358 -6.97 31.64 5.44
N SER A 359 -7.79 31.98 6.44
CA SER A 359 -9.08 31.33 6.72
C SER A 359 -10.04 31.39 5.52
N GLY A 360 -10.25 32.59 4.96
CA GLY A 360 -11.08 32.79 3.77
C GLY A 360 -10.52 32.07 2.54
N GLY A 361 -9.21 32.18 2.30
CA GLY A 361 -8.53 31.50 1.20
C GLY A 361 -8.64 29.98 1.28
N ARG A 362 -8.58 29.38 2.49
CA ARG A 362 -8.75 27.93 2.68
C ARG A 362 -10.18 27.47 2.43
N ILE A 363 -11.18 28.23 2.87
CA ILE A 363 -12.59 27.94 2.55
C ILE A 363 -12.81 28.01 1.03
N GLN A 364 -12.35 29.08 0.39
CA GLN A 364 -12.47 29.26 -1.06
C GLN A 364 -11.73 28.17 -1.85
N ARG A 365 -10.50 27.82 -1.45
CA ARG A 365 -9.72 26.74 -2.10
C ARG A 365 -10.44 25.40 -2.02
N ARG A 366 -11.03 25.06 -0.87
CA ARG A 366 -11.82 23.81 -0.72
C ARG A 366 -13.07 23.83 -1.60
N ALA A 367 -13.81 24.94 -1.62
CA ALA A 367 -15.00 25.08 -2.46
C ALA A 367 -14.65 25.03 -3.96
N SER A 368 -13.57 25.71 -4.37
CA SER A 368 -13.04 25.68 -5.73
C SER A 368 -12.60 24.28 -6.14
N ALA A 369 -11.81 23.60 -5.31
CA ALA A 369 -11.35 22.23 -5.57
C ALA A 369 -12.53 21.26 -5.74
N GLN A 370 -13.56 21.36 -4.89
CA GLN A 370 -14.77 20.56 -5.02
C GLN A 370 -15.51 20.86 -6.33
N SER A 371 -15.66 22.14 -6.68
CA SER A 371 -16.33 22.56 -7.91
C SER A 371 -15.59 22.08 -9.16
N GLN A 372 -14.26 22.23 -9.20
CA GLN A 372 -13.42 21.75 -10.29
C GLN A 372 -13.50 20.23 -10.45
N ARG A 373 -13.48 19.48 -9.34
CA ARG A 373 -13.66 18.02 -9.36
C ARG A 373 -15.01 17.61 -9.90
N ASN A 374 -16.08 18.23 -9.41
CA ASN A 374 -17.44 17.96 -9.89
C ASN A 374 -17.57 18.28 -11.39
N LYS A 375 -16.96 19.38 -11.87
CA LYS A 375 -16.93 19.72 -13.31
C LYS A 375 -16.15 18.67 -14.12
N ARG A 376 -14.97 18.25 -13.66
CA ARG A 376 -14.15 17.22 -14.31
C ARG A 376 -14.88 15.89 -14.38
N LEU A 377 -15.50 15.46 -13.28
CA LEU A 377 -16.26 14.22 -13.21
C LEU A 377 -17.50 14.25 -14.11
N ARG A 378 -18.22 15.38 -14.14
CA ARG A 378 -19.33 15.58 -15.10
C ARG A 378 -18.88 15.49 -16.55
N LYS A 379 -17.70 16.04 -16.88
CA LYS A 379 -17.13 15.95 -18.23
C LYS A 379 -16.84 14.48 -18.59
N ILE A 380 -16.13 13.77 -17.72
CA ILE A 380 -15.80 12.34 -17.92
C ILE A 380 -17.08 11.49 -18.05
N ARG A 381 -18.06 11.70 -17.18
CA ARG A 381 -19.35 10.99 -17.26
C ARG A 381 -20.08 11.25 -18.57
N ARG A 382 -20.05 12.49 -19.07
CA ARG A 382 -20.61 12.81 -20.40
C ARG A 382 -19.86 12.12 -21.53
N GLU A 383 -18.53 12.02 -21.45
CA GLU A 383 -17.71 11.27 -22.42
C GLU A 383 -18.06 9.78 -22.42
N ILE A 384 -18.24 9.18 -21.25
CA ILE A 384 -18.66 7.77 -21.10
C ILE A 384 -20.08 7.58 -21.63
N SER A 385 -21.04 8.42 -21.21
CA SER A 385 -22.46 8.20 -21.47
C SER A 385 -22.90 8.62 -22.88
N LYS A 386 -22.36 9.73 -23.42
CA LYS A 386 -22.77 10.27 -24.73
C LYS A 386 -21.84 9.86 -25.85
N HIS A 387 -20.55 9.78 -25.58
CA HIS A 387 -19.53 9.50 -26.59
C HIS A 387 -19.01 8.06 -26.52
N HIS A 388 -19.56 7.22 -25.62
CA HIS A 388 -19.21 5.81 -25.46
C HIS A 388 -17.70 5.56 -25.30
N VAL A 389 -16.98 6.53 -24.75
CA VAL A 389 -15.52 6.46 -24.57
C VAL A 389 -15.18 5.33 -23.60
N VAL A 390 -14.16 4.54 -23.95
CA VAL A 390 -13.59 3.54 -23.05
C VAL A 390 -12.83 4.28 -21.95
N TYR A 391 -13.28 4.10 -20.71
CA TYR A 391 -12.67 4.71 -19.53
C TYR A 391 -11.89 3.65 -18.75
N ASP A 392 -10.71 4.02 -18.25
CA ASP A 392 -9.91 3.17 -17.39
C ASP A 392 -10.39 3.29 -15.93
N TYR A 393 -11.06 2.25 -15.43
CA TYR A 393 -11.55 2.16 -14.05
C TYR A 393 -10.49 1.62 -13.08
N GLY A 394 -9.28 1.37 -13.54
CA GLY A 394 -8.22 0.76 -12.76
C GLY A 394 -7.69 1.65 -11.64
N ALA A 395 -7.35 1.03 -10.52
CA ALA A 395 -6.57 1.67 -9.46
C ALA A 395 -5.13 1.87 -9.95
N THR A 396 -4.52 3.00 -9.59
CA THR A 396 -3.11 3.30 -9.92
C THR A 396 -2.16 2.89 -8.80
N ASP A 397 -2.60 3.08 -7.55
CA ASP A 397 -1.85 2.79 -6.33
C ASP A 397 -2.83 2.53 -5.17
N SER A 398 -2.30 2.18 -4.01
CA SER A 398 -3.06 2.21 -2.75
C SER A 398 -2.59 3.36 -1.86
N LEU A 399 -3.45 3.83 -0.93
CA LEU A 399 -3.02 4.83 0.06
C LEU A 399 -1.83 4.33 0.89
N ARG A 400 -1.81 3.03 1.26
CA ARG A 400 -0.71 2.46 2.05
C ARG A 400 0.62 2.46 1.30
N GLU A 401 0.57 2.29 -0.02
CA GLU A 401 1.70 2.34 -0.94
C GLU A 401 2.22 3.77 -1.11
N ARG A 402 1.33 4.75 -1.31
CA ARG A 402 1.73 6.17 -1.34
C ARG A 402 2.31 6.67 -0.02
N ALA A 403 1.85 6.09 1.10
CA ALA A 403 2.37 6.40 2.43
C ALA A 403 3.66 5.65 2.78
N ALA A 404 4.06 4.65 1.98
CA ALA A 404 5.23 3.83 2.24
C ALA A 404 6.53 4.61 2.00
N ARG A 405 7.57 4.28 2.75
CA ARG A 405 8.94 4.72 2.51
C ARG A 405 9.55 3.93 1.34
N PRO A 406 10.58 4.47 0.67
CA PRO A 406 11.41 3.71 -0.27
C PRO A 406 11.96 2.42 0.37
N VAL A 407 12.14 1.36 -0.43
CA VAL A 407 12.58 0.04 0.06
C VAL A 407 14.00 0.07 0.62
N ASP A 408 14.86 0.90 0.05
CA ASP A 408 16.25 1.13 0.45
C ASP A 408 16.37 1.78 1.83
N GLU A 409 15.33 2.47 2.30
CA GLU A 409 15.26 3.05 3.64
C GLU A 409 14.73 2.07 4.70
N MET A 410 14.46 0.80 4.36
CA MET A 410 14.05 -0.20 5.35
C MET A 410 15.16 -0.49 6.35
N ASP A 411 14.78 -0.56 7.63
CA ASP A 411 15.70 -0.95 8.69
C ASP A 411 16.15 -2.41 8.52
N PHE A 412 17.28 -2.75 9.12
CA PHE A 412 17.89 -4.07 8.94
C PHE A 412 16.97 -5.22 9.37
N ASP A 413 16.32 -5.10 10.53
CA ASP A 413 15.39 -6.09 11.08
C ASP A 413 14.20 -6.31 10.15
N GLU A 414 13.59 -5.23 9.67
CA GLU A 414 12.43 -5.29 8.78
C GLU A 414 12.77 -5.93 7.44
N ARG A 415 13.95 -5.63 6.89
CA ARG A 415 14.42 -6.22 5.63
C ARG A 415 14.67 -7.71 5.81
N MET A 416 15.34 -8.12 6.89
CA MET A 416 15.64 -9.52 7.16
C MET A 416 14.37 -10.33 7.45
N ASP A 417 13.43 -9.78 8.21
CA ASP A 417 12.14 -10.42 8.48
C ASP A 417 11.30 -10.56 7.20
N ALA A 418 11.27 -9.54 6.34
CA ALA A 418 10.58 -9.62 5.05
C ALA A 418 11.19 -10.70 4.13
N LEU A 419 12.51 -10.83 4.13
CA LEU A 419 13.22 -11.88 3.38
C LEU A 419 12.94 -13.29 3.93
N ASP A 420 12.94 -13.47 5.26
CA ASP A 420 12.58 -14.74 5.90
C ASP A 420 11.15 -15.16 5.53
N VAL A 421 10.19 -14.22 5.61
CA VAL A 421 8.81 -14.47 5.20
C VAL A 421 8.73 -14.88 3.73
N LEU A 422 9.43 -14.17 2.83
CA LEU A 422 9.45 -14.52 1.41
C LEU A 422 10.01 -15.93 1.17
N GLN A 423 11.12 -16.29 1.83
CA GLN A 423 11.71 -17.63 1.71
C GLN A 423 10.76 -18.72 2.21
N ARG A 424 10.09 -18.50 3.35
CA ARG A 424 9.10 -19.43 3.90
C ARG A 424 7.89 -19.58 2.98
N LEU A 425 7.43 -18.51 2.34
CA LEU A 425 6.37 -18.58 1.34
C LEU A 425 6.80 -19.42 0.13
N GLN A 426 7.99 -19.17 -0.42
CA GLN A 426 8.51 -19.93 -1.57
C GLN A 426 8.66 -21.42 -1.26
N GLN A 427 9.30 -21.76 -0.14
CA GLN A 427 9.45 -23.14 0.31
C GLN A 427 8.10 -23.77 0.59
N GLY A 428 7.19 -23.04 1.24
CA GLY A 428 5.84 -23.50 1.53
C GLY A 428 5.07 -23.87 0.25
N VAL A 429 5.15 -23.06 -0.80
CA VAL A 429 4.49 -23.35 -2.09
C VAL A 429 5.06 -24.60 -2.72
N LEU A 430 6.38 -24.80 -2.66
CA LEU A 430 7.00 -26.00 -3.20
C LEU A 430 6.55 -27.25 -2.43
N VAL A 431 6.65 -27.24 -1.10
CA VAL A 431 6.23 -28.36 -0.25
C VAL A 431 4.73 -28.65 -0.41
N ALA A 432 3.90 -27.61 -0.49
CA ALA A 432 2.47 -27.77 -0.70
C ALA A 432 2.15 -28.36 -2.09
N THR A 433 2.89 -27.95 -3.12
CA THR A 433 2.74 -28.52 -4.47
C THR A 433 3.11 -30.00 -4.47
N GLU A 434 4.23 -30.36 -3.86
CA GLU A 434 4.67 -31.76 -3.75
C GLU A 434 3.62 -32.63 -3.03
N LYS A 435 3.12 -32.17 -1.88
CA LYS A 435 2.07 -32.88 -1.13
C LYS A 435 0.79 -33.03 -1.93
N PHE A 436 0.38 -31.99 -2.65
CA PHE A 436 -0.79 -32.05 -3.51
C PHE A 436 -0.61 -33.11 -4.61
N LEU A 437 0.52 -33.09 -5.33
CA LEU A 437 0.78 -34.06 -6.40
C LEU A 437 0.82 -35.50 -5.88
N LYS A 438 1.46 -35.74 -4.72
CA LYS A 438 1.46 -37.06 -4.06
C LYS A 438 0.04 -37.54 -3.71
N ASN A 439 -0.81 -36.65 -3.19
CA ASN A 439 -2.20 -36.99 -2.88
C ASN A 439 -3.02 -37.31 -4.14
N HIS A 440 -2.54 -36.90 -5.33
CA HIS A 440 -3.13 -37.21 -6.63
C HIS A 440 -2.42 -38.38 -7.36
N ASN A 441 -1.56 -39.14 -6.66
CA ASN A 441 -0.81 -40.29 -7.17
C ASN A 441 0.16 -39.94 -8.33
N ILE A 442 0.75 -38.75 -8.29
CA ILE A 442 1.71 -38.27 -9.31
C ILE A 442 3.13 -38.39 -8.76
N ASP A 443 4.03 -38.92 -9.58
CA ASP A 443 5.45 -39.08 -9.25
C ASP A 443 6.14 -37.71 -9.12
N THR A 444 6.71 -37.42 -7.95
CA THR A 444 7.41 -36.17 -7.66
C THR A 444 8.94 -36.32 -7.67
N SER A 445 9.50 -37.40 -8.23
CA SER A 445 10.96 -37.62 -8.28
C SER A 445 11.73 -36.49 -8.99
N ASP A 446 11.14 -35.91 -10.06
CA ASP A 446 11.70 -34.77 -10.77
C ASP A 446 11.52 -33.43 -10.03
N PHE A 447 10.63 -33.38 -9.04
CA PHE A 447 10.31 -32.18 -8.28
C PHE A 447 11.51 -31.66 -7.47
N ALA A 448 12.32 -32.56 -6.90
CA ALA A 448 13.51 -32.21 -6.13
C ALA A 448 14.54 -31.42 -6.97
N ARG A 449 14.62 -31.70 -8.28
CA ARG A 449 15.49 -30.97 -9.21
C ARG A 449 14.98 -29.55 -9.43
N ALA A 450 13.68 -29.38 -9.63
CA ALA A 450 13.06 -28.06 -9.79
C ALA A 450 13.22 -27.21 -8.51
N GLN A 451 13.01 -27.82 -7.33
CA GLN A 451 13.23 -27.16 -6.04
C GLN A 451 14.67 -26.66 -5.86
N LYS A 452 15.68 -27.46 -6.27
CA LYS A 452 17.10 -27.06 -6.20
C LYS A 452 17.41 -25.83 -7.07
N VAL A 453 16.85 -25.77 -8.29
CA VAL A 453 17.03 -24.62 -9.20
C VAL A 453 16.38 -23.36 -8.63
N ILE A 454 15.14 -23.46 -8.16
CA ILE A 454 14.37 -22.33 -7.61
C ILE A 454 15.03 -21.78 -6.34
N ASN A 455 15.54 -22.65 -5.47
CA ASN A 455 16.27 -22.24 -4.27
C ASN A 455 17.58 -21.53 -4.62
N ASN A 456 18.36 -22.06 -5.56
CA ASN A 456 19.63 -21.44 -5.97
C ASN A 456 19.46 -20.05 -6.60
N GLN A 457 18.41 -19.85 -7.41
CA GLN A 457 18.09 -18.53 -7.98
C GLN A 457 17.63 -17.52 -6.93
N THR A 458 17.15 -17.98 -5.77
CA THR A 458 16.69 -17.11 -4.68
C THR A 458 17.85 -16.49 -3.89
N TYR A 459 19.03 -17.13 -3.86
CA TYR A 459 20.21 -16.57 -3.18
C TYR A 459 20.92 -15.45 -3.98
N ASN A 460 20.64 -15.30 -5.28
CA ASN A 460 21.23 -14.27 -6.14
C ASN A 460 20.42 -12.95 -6.20
N ILE A 461 19.45 -12.76 -5.31
CA ILE A 461 18.54 -11.58 -5.30
C ILE A 461 19.29 -10.26 -4.98
N GLY A 462 20.56 -10.30 -4.59
CA GLY A 462 21.36 -9.11 -4.26
C GLY A 462 21.96 -8.31 -5.43
N SER A 463 21.72 -8.65 -6.71
CA SER A 463 22.48 -8.01 -7.82
C SER A 463 21.67 -7.46 -9.00
N VAL A 464 20.33 -7.49 -8.99
CA VAL A 464 19.53 -7.05 -10.15
C VAL A 464 18.55 -5.93 -9.80
N GLN A 465 19.05 -4.89 -9.13
CA GLN A 465 18.67 -3.50 -9.39
C GLN A 465 19.69 -2.55 -8.73
N GLY A 466 20.63 -2.06 -9.56
CA GLY A 466 21.39 -0.83 -9.30
C GLY A 466 22.37 -0.83 -8.12
N GLY A 467 23.55 -1.42 -8.31
CA GLY A 467 24.73 -1.15 -7.49
C GLY A 467 25.37 -2.39 -6.90
N GLN A 468 26.60 -2.69 -7.33
CA GLN A 468 27.54 -3.43 -6.49
C GLN A 468 27.50 -2.85 -5.08
N ASN A 469 27.29 -3.68 -4.07
CA ASN A 469 27.80 -3.55 -2.69
C ASN A 469 27.55 -4.90 -2.00
N GLN A 470 28.55 -5.79 -1.94
CA GLN A 470 29.50 -5.90 -0.82
C GLN A 470 28.80 -6.00 0.54
N PHE A 471 28.68 -7.23 1.03
CA PHE A 471 28.49 -7.49 2.46
C PHE A 471 29.88 -7.66 3.11
N GLY A 472 30.24 -6.74 4.01
CA GLY A 472 31.33 -6.92 4.98
C GLY A 472 32.54 -6.00 4.80
N ASN A 473 32.85 -5.22 5.83
CA ASN A 473 33.99 -4.30 5.93
C ASN A 473 35.38 -5.01 6.05
N TYR A 474 35.46 -6.34 5.88
CA TYR A 474 36.71 -7.13 5.93
C TYR A 474 36.65 -8.43 5.10
N GLY A 475 36.01 -8.43 3.93
CA GLY A 475 36.02 -9.58 3.03
C GLY A 475 37.18 -9.51 2.02
N THR A 476 38.30 -10.18 2.29
CA THR A 476 39.35 -10.41 1.28
C THR A 476 38.84 -11.38 0.21
N ASN A 477 38.92 -10.97 -1.06
CA ASN A 477 38.58 -11.81 -2.20
C ASN A 477 39.63 -12.93 -2.36
N SER A 478 39.29 -14.17 -2.03
CA SER A 478 39.98 -15.34 -2.60
C SER A 478 39.30 -15.70 -3.92
N ALA A 479 39.56 -14.91 -4.97
CA ALA A 479 39.36 -15.38 -6.32
C ALA A 479 40.43 -16.44 -6.60
N GLN A 480 40.13 -17.70 -6.28
CA GLN A 480 40.94 -18.85 -6.67
C GLN A 480 40.79 -19.03 -8.19
N GLN A 481 41.59 -18.27 -8.95
CA GLN A 481 41.87 -18.55 -10.35
C GLN A 481 42.52 -19.93 -10.42
N GLY A 482 41.76 -20.92 -10.90
CA GLY A 482 42.28 -22.25 -11.23
C GLY A 482 43.27 -22.16 -12.39
N GLY A 483 44.55 -21.99 -12.09
CA GLY A 483 45.65 -22.20 -13.03
C GLY A 483 46.03 -23.68 -13.06
N GLY A 484 45.69 -24.38 -14.13
CA GLY A 484 46.28 -25.67 -14.48
C GLY A 484 47.56 -25.48 -15.32
N PRO A 485 48.60 -26.31 -15.17
CA PRO A 485 49.92 -26.05 -15.73
C PRO A 485 50.09 -26.63 -17.15
N GLY A 486 50.67 -25.85 -18.07
CA GLY A 486 51.07 -26.29 -19.41
C GLY A 486 52.28 -25.50 -19.92
N GLN A 487 53.36 -26.22 -20.19
CA GLN A 487 54.72 -25.77 -20.51
C GLN A 487 54.91 -25.00 -21.83
N PRO A 488 56.06 -24.31 -22.02
CA PRO A 488 56.30 -23.32 -23.06
C PRO A 488 57.02 -23.88 -24.30
N ALA A 489 56.80 -23.28 -25.48
CA ALA A 489 57.80 -23.04 -26.54
C ALA A 489 57.15 -22.42 -27.79
N GLY A 490 57.89 -21.56 -28.49
CA GLY A 490 57.71 -21.33 -29.93
C GLY A 490 57.64 -19.87 -30.38
N GLN A 491 58.80 -19.23 -30.47
CA GLN A 491 58.99 -18.01 -31.28
C GLN A 491 58.59 -18.26 -32.74
N ALA A 492 57.90 -17.30 -33.36
CA ALA A 492 57.74 -17.22 -34.81
C ALA A 492 58.18 -15.83 -35.31
N PRO A 493 58.76 -15.73 -36.53
CA PRO A 493 59.67 -14.66 -36.90
C PRO A 493 59.01 -13.52 -37.67
N ALA A 494 59.74 -12.40 -37.73
CA ALA A 494 59.42 -11.17 -38.44
C ALA A 494 59.23 -11.36 -39.96
N SER A 495 58.28 -10.60 -40.53
CA SER A 495 58.09 -10.42 -41.97
C SER A 495 59.13 -9.47 -42.58
N PRO A 496 59.40 -9.62 -43.89
CA PRO A 496 59.70 -8.46 -44.71
C PRO A 496 58.88 -8.37 -46.01
N ALA A 497 58.46 -7.14 -46.29
CA ALA A 497 58.46 -6.40 -47.56
C ALA A 497 57.94 -7.00 -48.89
N GLY A 498 57.16 -6.16 -49.58
CA GLY A 498 56.84 -6.21 -51.02
C GLY A 498 55.34 -5.95 -51.22
N GLY A 499 54.83 -4.87 -51.82
CA GLY A 499 55.40 -3.99 -52.82
C GLY A 499 54.56 -4.09 -54.11
N ALA A 500 53.81 -3.01 -54.40
CA ALA A 500 53.38 -2.55 -55.72
C ALA A 500 52.09 -3.10 -56.39
N THR A 501 51.13 -2.17 -56.57
CA THR A 501 50.38 -1.78 -57.80
C THR A 501 49.58 -2.85 -58.58
N THR A 502 48.39 -2.57 -59.14
CA THR A 502 48.05 -1.50 -60.11
C THR A 502 46.52 -1.43 -60.29
N THR A 503 46.05 -0.20 -60.54
CA THR A 503 44.88 0.27 -61.35
C THR A 503 43.47 -0.16 -60.98
#